data_AF-A0A317XA89-F1
#
_entry.id   AF-A0A317XA89-F1
#
_cell.length_a   1.000
_cell.length_b   1.000
_cell.length_c   1.000
_cell.angle_alpha   90.00
_cell.angle_beta   90.00
_cell.angle_gamma   90.00
#
_symmetry.space_group_name_H-M   'P 1'
#
loop_
_entity.id
_entity.type
_entity.pdbx_description
1 polymer ?
#
loop_
_entity_poly.entity_id
_entity_poly.type
_entity_poly.pdbx_seq_one_letter_code
_entity_poly.pdbx_strand_id
1 'polypeptide(L)'
;MLKQSIQQSLRVFFCPIISSQPPQAIAEHRAVIFSSYNGGTITTYQVTIELSQGACLSPGLHVPINVYITRTGPANDSLVLNDYQIMLIEETVMLVRGFPQIQRRSRILRTVSNLDQTIYFPETPMGTTMSLSDDLWGGQSLPSNITPDSETCNIRRSYKLEIRLGFNSGPEKVQTRILEIHFPINIIATAFSHYLPTILSISEETQANLAGGVFWENMKH
;
A
#
# COMPACT_ATOMS: atom_id res chain seq x y z
N MET A 1 -6.99 19.36 -52.03
CA MET A 1 -7.13 17.96 -51.56
C MET A 1 -6.44 17.83 -50.21
N LEU A 2 -7.21 17.60 -49.14
CA LEU A 2 -6.71 17.51 -47.76
C LEU A 2 -6.41 16.02 -47.45
N LYS A 3 -5.13 15.64 -47.33
CA LYS A 3 -4.74 14.27 -46.95
C LYS A 3 -5.01 14.09 -45.46
N GLN A 4 -6.07 13.36 -45.11
CA GLN A 4 -6.31 12.90 -43.74
C GLN A 4 -5.27 11.83 -43.39
N SER A 5 -4.38 12.17 -42.45
CA SER A 5 -3.45 11.22 -41.85
C SER A 5 -4.25 10.29 -40.94
N ILE A 6 -4.35 9.01 -41.31
CA ILE A 6 -4.94 7.98 -40.45
C ILE A 6 -3.92 7.68 -39.35
N GLN A 7 -4.18 8.20 -38.15
CA GLN A 7 -3.42 7.87 -36.95
C GLN A 7 -3.73 6.40 -36.59
N GLN A 8 -2.83 5.49 -36.96
CA GLN A 8 -2.92 4.08 -36.57
C GLN A 8 -2.86 3.96 -35.04
N SER A 9 -3.99 3.61 -34.43
CA SER A 9 -4.06 3.31 -33.01
C SER A 9 -3.50 1.91 -32.78
N LEU A 10 -2.28 1.82 -32.26
CA LEU A 10 -1.71 0.55 -31.80
C LEU A 10 -2.42 0.12 -30.51
N ARG A 11 -2.93 -1.12 -30.48
CA ARG A 11 -3.40 -1.74 -29.23
C ARG A 11 -2.18 -2.07 -28.37
N VAL A 12 -2.06 -1.39 -27.24
CA VAL A 12 -1.10 -1.74 -26.20
C VAL A 12 -1.79 -2.73 -25.26
N PHE A 13 -1.24 -3.93 -25.15
CA PHE A 13 -1.68 -4.90 -24.15
C PHE A 13 -0.86 -4.67 -22.87
N PHE A 14 -1.56 -4.45 -21.77
CA PHE A 14 -0.95 -4.44 -20.44
C PHE A 14 -1.03 -5.86 -19.88
N CYS A 15 0.12 -6.49 -19.66
CA CYS A 15 0.19 -7.74 -18.93
C CYS A 15 0.36 -7.39 -17.44
N PRO A 16 -0.65 -7.58 -16.58
CA PRO A 16 -0.49 -7.35 -15.15
C PRO A 16 0.55 -8.31 -14.60
N ILE A 17 1.39 -7.84 -13.68
CA ILE A 17 2.29 -8.71 -12.92
C ILE A 17 1.40 -9.53 -11.96
N ILE A 18 1.18 -10.79 -12.29
CA ILE A 18 0.48 -11.74 -11.41
C ILE A 18 1.54 -12.34 -10.50
N SER A 19 1.53 -11.98 -9.21
CA SER A 19 2.36 -12.66 -8.22
C SER A 19 1.79 -14.05 -7.95
N SER A 20 2.55 -15.10 -8.25
CA SER A 20 2.19 -16.48 -7.95
C SER A 20 2.56 -16.92 -6.53
N GLN A 21 3.23 -16.06 -5.76
CA GLN A 21 3.74 -16.38 -4.42
C GLN A 21 2.74 -15.92 -3.35
N PRO A 22 2.46 -16.74 -2.31
CA PRO A 22 1.61 -16.31 -1.21
C PRO A 22 2.15 -15.03 -0.58
N PRO A 23 1.28 -14.12 -0.10
CA PRO A 23 1.69 -12.90 0.56
C PRO A 23 2.58 -13.24 1.76
N GLN A 24 3.88 -12.98 1.62
CA GLN A 24 4.86 -13.16 2.69
C GLN A 24 5.16 -11.81 3.30
N ALA A 25 5.03 -11.71 4.62
CA ALA A 25 5.34 -10.49 5.32
C ALA A 25 6.79 -10.05 5.04
N ILE A 26 6.98 -8.75 4.82
CA ILE A 26 8.31 -8.16 4.66
C ILE A 26 8.53 -7.14 5.76
N ALA A 27 9.67 -7.21 6.42
CA ALA A 27 10.01 -6.36 7.54
C ALA A 27 11.36 -5.67 7.33
N GLU A 28 11.43 -4.43 7.76
CA GLU A 28 12.66 -3.64 7.80
C GLU A 28 12.94 -3.25 9.25
N HIS A 29 14.20 -3.37 9.64
CA HIS A 29 14.66 -3.05 10.98
C HIS A 29 15.64 -1.89 10.94
N ARG A 30 15.46 -0.91 11.82
CA ARG A 30 16.31 0.28 11.93
C ARG A 30 16.46 0.68 13.39
N ALA A 31 17.66 1.09 13.77
CA ALA A 31 17.91 1.62 15.09
C ALA A 31 17.65 3.14 15.13
N VAL A 32 17.00 3.61 16.19
CA VAL A 32 16.91 5.04 16.54
C VAL A 32 17.75 5.26 17.78
N ILE A 33 18.65 6.24 17.70
CA ILE A 33 19.65 6.49 18.73
C ILE A 33 19.48 7.91 19.28
N PHE A 34 19.38 7.99 20.60
CA PHE A 34 19.29 9.21 21.38
C PHE A 34 20.51 9.31 22.30
N SER A 35 20.94 10.54 22.55
CA SER A 35 22.06 10.82 23.44
C SER A 35 21.52 11.56 24.65
N SER A 36 21.70 10.97 25.83
CA SER A 36 21.27 11.54 27.10
C SER A 36 21.95 12.88 27.38
N TYR A 37 21.16 13.84 27.88
CA TYR A 37 21.64 15.19 28.22
C TYR A 37 22.55 15.20 29.45
N ASN A 38 22.36 14.26 30.40
CA ASN A 38 22.96 14.31 31.74
C ASN A 38 24.19 13.41 31.97
N GLY A 39 24.77 12.78 30.94
CA GLY A 39 26.02 12.02 31.16
C GLY A 39 26.31 10.88 30.20
N GLY A 40 26.40 11.17 28.90
CA GLY A 40 27.03 10.27 27.91
C GLY A 40 26.33 8.94 27.64
N THR A 41 25.19 8.67 28.27
CA THR A 41 24.41 7.46 28.03
C THR A 41 23.75 7.53 26.67
N ILE A 42 24.01 6.55 25.82
CA ILE A 42 23.38 6.41 24.51
C ILE A 42 22.22 5.44 24.66
N THR A 43 21.02 5.92 24.34
CA THR A 43 19.82 5.12 24.32
C THR A 43 19.53 4.68 22.90
N THR A 44 19.35 3.38 22.72
CA THR A 44 19.04 2.79 21.42
C THR A 44 17.70 2.08 21.50
N TYR A 45 16.87 2.33 20.49
CA TYR A 45 15.63 1.62 20.24
C TYR A 45 15.72 0.95 18.87
N GLN A 46 15.36 -0.32 18.80
CA GLN A 46 15.20 -1.02 17.53
C GLN A 46 13.75 -0.86 17.07
N VAL A 47 13.56 -0.27 15.90
CA VAL A 47 12.25 -0.12 15.27
C VAL A 47 12.16 -1.14 14.13
N THR A 48 11.10 -1.94 14.16
CA THR A 48 10.75 -2.88 13.11
C THR A 48 9.46 -2.41 12.47
N ILE A 49 9.47 -2.20 11.16
CA ILE A 49 8.27 -1.91 10.38
C ILE A 49 8.02 -3.10 9.46
N GLU A 50 6.80 -3.60 9.42
CA GLU A 50 6.43 -4.80 8.67
C GLU A 50 5.22 -4.50 7.78
N LEU A 51 5.26 -4.96 6.52
CA LEU A 51 4.08 -5.13 5.68
C LEU A 51 3.59 -6.57 5.83
N SER A 52 2.55 -6.79 6.63
CA SER A 52 2.14 -8.12 7.09
C SER A 52 1.51 -8.99 6.01
N GLN A 53 1.01 -8.39 4.92
CA GLN A 53 0.56 -9.10 3.72
C GLN A 53 1.57 -9.00 2.56
N GLY A 54 2.80 -8.60 2.86
CA GLY A 54 3.89 -8.52 1.90
C GLY A 54 3.86 -7.32 0.97
N ALA A 55 4.67 -7.40 -0.08
CA ALA A 55 4.90 -6.29 -1.01
C ALA A 55 3.75 -6.04 -2.00
N CYS A 56 2.82 -6.98 -2.16
CA CYS A 56 1.76 -6.89 -3.17
C CYS A 56 0.52 -6.24 -2.55
N LEU A 57 0.17 -5.04 -3.00
CA LEU A 57 -0.97 -4.28 -2.49
C LEU A 57 -2.01 -4.07 -3.59
N SER A 58 -3.28 -4.02 -3.21
CA SER A 58 -4.39 -3.76 -4.14
C SER A 58 -4.96 -2.35 -3.92
N PRO A 59 -5.28 -1.60 -4.98
CA PRO A 59 -5.99 -0.34 -4.86
C PRO A 59 -7.29 -0.48 -4.07
N GLY A 60 -7.62 0.52 -3.24
CA GLY A 60 -8.81 0.51 -2.39
C GLY A 60 -8.71 -0.31 -1.11
N LEU A 61 -7.72 -1.21 -0.99
CA LEU A 61 -7.49 -1.97 0.24
C LEU A 61 -6.57 -1.23 1.21
N HIS A 62 -6.70 -1.57 2.50
CA HIS A 62 -5.85 -1.04 3.57
C HIS A 62 -4.41 -1.47 3.39
N VAL A 63 -3.47 -0.57 3.73
CA VAL A 63 -2.05 -0.91 3.77
C VAL A 63 -1.75 -1.63 5.10
N PRO A 64 -1.29 -2.90 5.07
CA PRO A 64 -1.23 -3.74 6.26
C PRO A 64 0.11 -3.57 7.00
N ILE A 65 0.28 -2.43 7.66
CA ILE A 65 1.53 -2.06 8.35
C ILE A 65 1.47 -2.42 9.82
N ASN A 66 2.51 -3.07 10.32
CA ASN A 66 2.77 -3.21 11.74
C ASN A 66 4.06 -2.47 12.11
N VAL A 67 4.08 -1.84 13.29
CA VAL A 67 5.30 -1.23 13.84
C VAL A 67 5.56 -1.78 15.23
N TYR A 68 6.78 -2.25 15.44
CA TYR A 68 7.27 -2.74 16.72
C TYR A 68 8.49 -1.94 17.14
N ILE A 69 8.57 -1.59 18.41
CA ILE A 69 9.69 -0.85 18.98
C ILE A 69 10.24 -1.64 20.15
N THR A 70 11.50 -2.02 20.11
CA THR A 70 12.21 -2.73 21.17
C THR A 70 13.23 -1.81 21.82
N ARG A 71 13.20 -1.68 23.15
CA ARG A 71 14.26 -0.97 23.89
C ARG A 71 15.50 -1.85 23.96
N THR A 72 16.59 -1.45 23.31
CA THR A 72 17.84 -2.25 23.27
C THR A 72 18.97 -1.65 24.09
N GLY A 73 18.77 -0.45 24.66
CA GLY A 73 19.72 0.20 25.56
C GLY A 73 19.08 0.83 26.80
N PRO A 74 19.91 1.30 27.75
CA PRO A 74 19.44 2.07 28.89
C PRO A 74 18.90 3.44 28.43
N ALA A 75 17.87 3.94 29.11
CA ALA A 75 17.22 5.22 28.85
C ALA A 75 16.96 5.93 30.17
N ASN A 76 17.24 7.23 30.20
CA ASN A 76 16.93 8.11 31.35
C ASN A 76 15.65 8.91 31.12
N ASP A 77 15.14 8.91 29.90
CA ASP A 77 14.00 9.72 29.47
C ASP A 77 12.94 8.84 28.79
N SER A 78 11.73 9.36 28.69
CA SER A 78 10.65 8.69 27.97
C SER A 78 10.87 8.75 26.45
N LEU A 79 10.47 7.69 25.75
CA LEU A 79 10.36 7.70 24.29
C LEU A 79 8.92 8.07 23.91
N VAL A 80 8.77 9.07 23.05
CA VAL A 80 7.48 9.56 22.57
C VAL A 80 7.44 9.49 21.05
N LEU A 81 6.35 8.98 20.48
CA LEU A 81 6.04 9.11 19.06
C LEU A 81 5.27 10.41 18.83
N ASN A 82 5.81 11.29 17.99
CA ASN A 82 5.21 12.58 17.71
C ASN A 82 4.63 12.67 16.30
N ASP A 83 5.29 12.07 15.32
CA ASP A 83 4.93 12.19 13.91
C ASP A 83 4.88 10.82 13.23
N TYR A 84 3.90 10.65 12.36
CA TYR A 84 3.76 9.53 11.45
C TYR A 84 3.39 10.05 10.07
N GLN A 85 4.09 9.55 9.05
CA GLN A 85 3.72 9.81 7.67
C GLN A 85 3.93 8.57 6.81
N ILE A 86 2.99 8.34 5.91
CA ILE A 86 3.06 7.31 4.89
C ILE A 86 2.80 7.95 3.53
N MET A 87 3.65 7.62 2.57
CA MET A 87 3.62 8.18 1.23
C MET A 87 3.84 7.08 0.19
N LEU A 88 3.05 7.14 -0.88
CA LEU A 88 3.27 6.33 -2.07
C LEU A 88 4.12 7.11 -3.05
N ILE A 89 5.22 6.51 -3.50
CA ILE A 89 6.11 7.07 -4.51
C ILE A 89 5.98 6.21 -5.77
N GLU A 90 5.45 6.78 -6.83
CA GLU A 90 5.41 6.20 -8.17
C GLU A 90 6.64 6.66 -8.96
N GLU A 91 7.31 5.73 -9.62
CA GLU A 91 8.35 6.01 -10.61
C GLU A 91 7.94 5.40 -11.95
N THR A 92 7.84 6.25 -12.97
CA THR A 92 7.59 5.84 -14.35
C THR A 92 8.83 6.15 -15.18
N VAL A 93 9.45 5.10 -15.73
CA VAL A 93 10.57 5.19 -16.67
C VAL A 93 10.03 4.98 -18.09
N MET A 94 10.22 5.97 -18.96
CA MET A 94 9.81 5.94 -20.36
C MET A 94 11.02 5.94 -21.28
N LEU A 95 11.09 5.01 -22.24
CA LEU A 95 12.11 5.02 -23.28
C LEU A 95 11.62 5.80 -24.48
N VAL A 96 12.14 7.01 -24.66
CA VAL A 96 11.82 7.89 -25.79
C VAL A 96 13.02 7.96 -26.70
N ARG A 97 12.90 7.42 -27.92
CA ARG A 97 13.99 7.36 -28.91
C ARG A 97 15.27 6.71 -28.35
N GLY A 98 15.11 5.69 -27.50
CA GLY A 98 16.23 4.98 -26.87
C GLY A 98 16.79 5.63 -25.60
N PHE A 99 16.27 6.79 -25.18
CA PHE A 99 16.71 7.48 -23.98
C PHE A 99 15.70 7.33 -22.83
N PRO A 100 16.14 6.99 -21.61
CA PRO A 100 15.25 6.91 -20.46
C PRO A 100 14.86 8.32 -19.98
N GLN A 101 13.55 8.56 -19.88
CA GLN A 101 12.94 9.69 -19.20
C GLN A 101 12.28 9.18 -17.92
N ILE A 102 12.63 9.76 -16.77
CA ILE A 102 12.11 9.35 -15.47
C ILE A 102 11.11 10.39 -14.97
N GLN A 103 9.90 9.94 -14.68
CA GLN A 103 8.88 10.74 -13.99
C GLN A 103 8.63 10.14 -12.61
N ARG A 104 8.75 10.96 -11.57
CA ARG A 104 8.42 10.56 -10.19
C ARG A 104 7.19 11.33 -9.72
N ARG A 105 6.27 10.65 -9.03
CA ARG A 105 5.11 11.25 -8.37
C ARG A 105 5.04 10.75 -6.95
N SER A 106 4.89 11.66 -6.00
CA SER A 106 4.75 11.33 -4.59
C SER A 106 3.37 11.72 -4.11
N ARG A 107 2.69 10.83 -3.39
CA ARG A 107 1.34 11.03 -2.86
C ARG A 107 1.31 10.65 -1.39
N ILE A 108 1.11 11.63 -0.52
CA ILE A 108 0.88 11.39 0.91
C ILE A 108 -0.40 10.58 1.03
N LEU A 109 -0.31 9.41 1.65
CA LEU A 109 -1.48 8.61 1.98
C LEU A 109 -2.06 9.08 3.32
N ARG A 110 -1.21 9.31 4.32
CA ARG A 110 -1.60 9.82 5.64
C ARG A 110 -0.44 10.55 6.30
N THR A 111 -0.76 11.59 7.05
CA THR A 111 0.16 12.28 7.95
C THR A 111 -0.59 12.56 9.25
N VAL A 112 0.05 12.23 10.37
CA VAL A 112 -0.42 12.59 11.71
C VAL A 112 0.78 13.20 12.45
N SER A 113 0.58 14.37 13.02
CA SER A 113 1.59 15.12 13.74
C SER A 113 1.07 15.52 15.11
N ASN A 114 1.98 15.83 16.02
CA ASN A 114 1.65 16.15 17.41
C ASN A 114 0.87 15.02 18.12
N LEU A 115 1.20 13.76 17.80
CA LEU A 115 0.58 12.59 18.42
C LEU A 115 0.79 12.55 19.93
N ASP A 116 1.96 13.01 20.37
CA ASP A 116 2.42 12.98 21.76
C ASP A 116 2.21 11.65 22.49
N GLN A 117 2.38 10.54 21.76
CA GLN A 117 2.12 9.22 22.28
C GLN A 117 3.36 8.67 22.98
N THR A 118 3.31 8.54 24.30
CA THR A 118 4.36 7.88 25.07
C THR A 118 4.42 6.39 24.73
N ILE A 119 5.58 5.94 24.25
CA ILE A 119 5.88 4.53 23.94
C ILE A 119 6.53 3.88 25.16
N TYR A 120 7.54 4.54 25.74
CA TYR A 120 8.27 4.02 26.89
C TYR A 120 8.49 5.09 27.94
N PHE A 121 8.44 4.66 29.19
CA PHE A 121 8.90 5.45 30.33
C PHE A 121 10.37 5.10 30.65
N PRO A 122 11.10 5.95 31.40
CA PRO A 122 12.49 5.66 31.79
C PRO A 122 12.61 4.31 32.51
N GLU A 123 11.59 3.98 33.32
CA GLU A 123 11.50 2.77 34.13
C GLU A 123 11.25 1.50 33.32
N THR A 124 10.85 1.62 32.04
CA THR A 124 10.54 0.46 31.21
C THR A 124 11.79 -0.43 31.07
N PRO A 125 11.70 -1.75 31.38
CA PRO A 125 12.84 -2.65 31.24
C PRO A 125 13.42 -2.67 29.83
N MET A 126 14.74 -2.86 29.75
CA MET A 126 15.39 -3.16 28.48
C MET A 126 14.93 -4.53 27.96
N GLY A 127 14.83 -4.67 26.64
CA GLY A 127 14.32 -5.88 25.98
C GLY A 127 12.80 -5.89 25.80
N THR A 128 12.06 -4.98 26.45
CA THR A 128 10.62 -4.83 26.20
C THR A 128 10.39 -4.43 24.75
N THR A 129 9.42 -5.09 24.12
CA THR A 129 8.95 -4.79 22.76
C THR A 129 7.49 -4.36 22.83
N MET A 130 7.18 -3.23 22.22
CA MET A 130 5.84 -2.67 22.13
C MET A 130 5.40 -2.69 20.67
N SER A 131 4.23 -3.27 20.43
CA SER A 131 3.49 -3.07 19.17
C SER A 131 2.69 -1.79 19.30
N LEU A 132 2.80 -0.94 18.30
CA LEU A 132 2.00 0.28 18.24
C LEU A 132 0.65 -0.03 17.56
N SER A 133 -0.42 0.62 18.02
CA SER A 133 -1.79 0.28 17.60
C SER A 133 -2.04 0.52 16.12
N ASP A 134 -2.78 -0.40 15.49
CA ASP A 134 -3.28 -0.26 14.13
C ASP A 134 -4.09 1.02 13.94
N ASP A 135 -4.78 1.55 14.95
CA ASP A 135 -5.58 2.79 14.77
C ASP A 135 -4.75 4.02 14.31
N LEU A 136 -3.42 3.97 14.51
CA LEU A 136 -2.50 5.01 14.05
C LEU A 136 -2.23 4.94 12.54
N TRP A 137 -2.27 3.74 11.93
CA TRP A 137 -1.92 3.46 10.52
C TRP A 137 -2.93 2.61 9.75
N GLY A 138 -3.44 1.56 10.37
CA GLY A 138 -4.56 0.72 9.96
C GLY A 138 -5.81 1.56 9.75
N GLY A 139 -6.31 1.55 8.52
CA GLY A 139 -7.40 2.42 8.08
C GLY A 139 -7.04 3.22 6.84
N GLN A 140 -5.75 3.43 6.56
CA GLN A 140 -5.36 4.08 5.32
C GLN A 140 -5.44 3.11 4.14
N SER A 141 -6.40 3.34 3.24
CA SER A 141 -6.48 2.61 1.98
C SER A 141 -5.58 3.24 0.91
N LEU A 142 -5.07 2.39 0.02
CA LEU A 142 -4.51 2.87 -1.23
C LEU A 142 -5.60 3.56 -2.06
N PRO A 143 -5.32 4.72 -2.68
CA PRO A 143 -6.24 5.34 -3.62
C PRO A 143 -6.68 4.37 -4.71
N SER A 144 -7.99 4.29 -4.95
CA SER A 144 -8.58 3.36 -5.93
C SER A 144 -8.17 3.65 -7.37
N ASN A 145 -7.70 4.87 -7.66
CA ASN A 145 -7.29 5.32 -8.99
C ASN A 145 -5.80 5.13 -9.28
N ILE A 146 -5.10 4.30 -8.52
CA ILE A 146 -3.69 3.97 -8.79
C ILE A 146 -3.64 2.96 -9.94
N THR A 147 -2.83 3.28 -10.94
CA THR A 147 -2.57 2.34 -12.04
C THR A 147 -1.69 1.18 -11.54
N PRO A 148 -2.01 -0.08 -11.83
CA PRO A 148 -1.15 -1.20 -11.48
C PRO A 148 0.27 -1.08 -12.02
N ASP A 149 1.19 -1.86 -11.46
CA ASP A 149 2.52 -2.05 -12.04
C ASP A 149 2.40 -2.56 -13.47
N SER A 150 3.22 -2.00 -14.35
CA SER A 150 3.19 -2.31 -15.76
C SER A 150 4.57 -2.20 -16.35
N GLU A 151 4.92 -3.18 -17.17
CA GLU A 151 6.06 -3.12 -18.07
C GLU A 151 5.56 -3.33 -19.50
N THR A 152 5.71 -2.30 -20.32
CA THR A 152 5.49 -2.36 -21.77
C THR A 152 6.78 -1.90 -22.43
N CYS A 153 7.02 -2.25 -23.71
CA CYS A 153 8.32 -2.09 -24.39
C CYS A 153 9.02 -0.74 -24.17
N ASN A 154 8.27 0.35 -23.93
CA ASN A 154 8.82 1.68 -23.71
C ASN A 154 8.40 2.34 -22.39
N ILE A 155 7.64 1.68 -21.50
CA ILE A 155 7.17 2.28 -20.24
C ILE A 155 7.22 1.24 -19.13
N ARG A 156 7.96 1.54 -18.07
CA ARG A 156 8.00 0.78 -16.82
C ARG A 156 7.48 1.65 -15.69
N ARG A 157 6.52 1.15 -14.92
CA ARG A 157 6.02 1.79 -13.71
C ARG A 157 6.33 0.92 -12.51
N SER A 158 6.83 1.53 -11.44
CA SER A 158 7.11 0.87 -10.16
C SER A 158 6.71 1.75 -8.99
N TYR A 159 6.48 1.13 -7.83
CA TYR A 159 6.05 1.82 -6.63
C TYR A 159 6.94 1.53 -5.43
N LYS A 160 7.02 2.52 -4.55
CA LYS A 160 7.62 2.40 -3.23
C LYS A 160 6.70 3.02 -2.19
N LEU A 161 6.60 2.37 -1.04
CA LEU A 161 5.97 2.93 0.13
C LEU A 161 7.04 3.53 1.02
N GLU A 162 6.92 4.81 1.32
CA GLU A 162 7.76 5.51 2.29
C GLU A 162 6.99 5.61 3.60
N ILE A 163 7.62 5.20 4.70
CA ILE A 163 7.08 5.32 6.05
C ILE A 163 8.08 6.12 6.88
N ARG A 164 7.59 7.19 7.52
CA ARG A 164 8.36 8.09 8.37
C ARG A 164 7.77 8.11 9.77
N LEU A 165 8.62 7.96 10.78
CA LEU A 165 8.27 8.04 12.20
C LEU A 165 9.15 9.09 12.88
N GLY A 166 8.53 10.06 13.52
CA GLY A 166 9.19 11.09 14.32
C GLY A 166 9.12 10.75 15.80
N PHE A 167 10.29 10.53 16.40
CA PHE A 167 10.43 10.17 17.80
C PHE A 167 11.09 11.30 18.59
N ASN A 168 10.59 11.55 19.80
CA ASN A 168 11.20 12.48 20.75
C ASN A 168 11.69 11.74 21.99
N SER A 169 12.83 12.18 22.51
CA SER A 169 13.38 11.75 23.80
C SER A 169 14.09 12.93 24.47
N GLY A 170 14.30 12.84 25.78
CA GLY A 170 15.03 13.87 26.54
C GLY A 170 14.13 14.91 27.22
N PRO A 171 14.73 15.76 28.07
CA PRO A 171 14.03 16.86 28.72
C PRO A 171 13.42 17.79 27.66
N GLU A 172 12.18 18.22 27.92
CA GLU A 172 11.38 19.08 27.03
C GLU A 172 11.17 18.54 25.59
N LYS A 173 11.37 17.24 25.35
CA LYS A 173 11.21 16.61 24.01
C LYS A 173 12.10 17.26 22.93
N VAL A 174 13.20 17.88 23.31
CA VAL A 174 14.07 18.67 22.42
C VAL A 174 14.82 17.79 21.40
N GLN A 175 15.06 16.52 21.72
CA GLN A 175 15.74 15.61 20.80
C GLN A 175 14.74 14.85 19.93
N THR A 176 14.48 15.39 18.73
CA THR A 176 13.69 14.71 17.69
C THR A 176 14.57 13.87 16.77
N ARG A 177 14.16 12.64 16.48
CA ARG A 177 14.77 11.75 15.48
C ARG A 177 13.71 11.26 14.51
N ILE A 178 13.96 11.43 13.22
CA ILE A 178 13.10 10.92 12.16
C ILE A 178 13.72 9.63 11.63
N LEU A 179 12.93 8.56 11.65
CA LEU A 179 13.23 7.28 11.03
C LEU A 179 12.43 7.18 9.73
N GLU A 180 13.09 6.88 8.64
CA GLU A 180 12.50 6.75 7.30
C GLU A 180 12.86 5.40 6.70
N ILE A 181 11.85 4.68 6.19
CA ILE A 181 12.00 3.36 5.57
C ILE A 181 11.24 3.35 4.24
N HIS A 182 11.83 2.70 3.23
CA HIS A 182 11.23 2.49 1.93
C HIS A 182 10.98 1.00 1.68
N PHE A 183 9.74 0.64 1.40
CA PHE A 183 9.38 -0.70 0.91
C PHE A 183 9.13 -0.66 -0.59
N PRO A 184 9.84 -1.45 -1.42
CA PRO A 184 9.40 -1.70 -2.77
C PRO A 184 8.09 -2.48 -2.72
N ILE A 185 7.07 -2.01 -3.45
CA ILE A 185 5.75 -2.65 -3.47
C ILE A 185 5.29 -2.83 -4.91
N ASN A 186 4.45 -3.84 -5.13
CA ASN A 186 3.75 -4.09 -6.38
C ASN A 186 2.27 -3.79 -6.17
N ILE A 187 1.73 -2.86 -6.94
CA ILE A 187 0.30 -2.60 -7.06
C ILE A 187 -0.27 -3.58 -8.08
N ILE A 188 -1.05 -4.53 -7.58
CA ILE A 188 -1.74 -5.52 -8.40
C ILE A 188 -3.16 -5.04 -8.75
N ALA A 189 -3.60 -5.33 -9.98
CA ALA A 189 -4.97 -5.06 -10.38
C ALA A 189 -5.90 -5.97 -9.57
N THR A 190 -6.87 -5.37 -8.88
CA THR A 190 -7.96 -6.13 -8.28
C THR A 190 -8.86 -6.62 -9.41
N ALA A 191 -8.81 -7.91 -9.74
CA ALA A 191 -9.84 -8.50 -10.56
C ALA A 191 -11.12 -8.49 -9.71
N PHE A 192 -12.11 -7.66 -10.07
CA PHE A 192 -13.47 -7.88 -9.61
C PHE A 192 -13.90 -9.23 -10.19
N SER A 193 -13.68 -10.31 -9.45
CA SER A 193 -14.39 -11.55 -9.69
C SER A 193 -15.84 -11.27 -9.30
N HIS A 194 -16.64 -10.83 -10.27
CA HIS A 194 -18.08 -10.96 -10.17
C HIS A 194 -18.38 -12.47 -10.16
N TYR A 195 -18.29 -13.10 -9.00
CA TYR A 195 -19.15 -14.24 -8.72
C TYR A 195 -20.58 -13.67 -8.65
N LEU A 196 -21.22 -13.53 -9.81
CA LEU A 196 -22.67 -13.60 -9.87
C LEU A 196 -23.03 -15.02 -9.43
N PRO A 197 -23.72 -15.23 -8.30
CA PRO A 197 -24.36 -16.50 -8.08
C PRO A 197 -25.50 -16.57 -9.08
N THR A 198 -25.24 -17.16 -10.24
CA THR A 198 -26.28 -17.58 -11.16
C THR A 198 -27.04 -18.71 -10.47
N ILE A 199 -27.99 -18.35 -9.61
CA ILE A 199 -29.09 -19.24 -9.27
C ILE A 199 -30.07 -19.11 -10.43
N LEU A 200 -29.84 -19.88 -11.49
CA LEU A 200 -30.93 -20.26 -12.40
C LEU A 200 -31.75 -21.31 -11.65
N SER A 201 -32.80 -20.87 -10.97
CA SER A 201 -33.88 -21.76 -10.56
C SER A 201 -34.59 -22.22 -11.82
N ILE A 202 -34.22 -23.41 -12.31
CA ILE A 202 -35.04 -24.17 -13.25
C ILE A 202 -36.26 -24.61 -12.44
N SER A 203 -37.38 -23.91 -12.61
CA SER A 203 -38.67 -24.44 -12.19
C SER A 203 -39.11 -25.44 -13.25
N GLU A 204 -38.97 -26.73 -12.94
CA GLU A 204 -39.75 -27.78 -13.57
C GLU A 204 -41.23 -27.54 -13.22
N GLU A 205 -41.97 -26.91 -14.12
CA GLU A 205 -43.42 -26.92 -14.08
C GLU A 205 -43.98 -27.46 -15.39
N THR A 206 -44.09 -28.80 -15.39
CA THR A 206 -45.20 -29.58 -15.93
C THR A 206 -45.53 -29.42 -17.41
N GLN A 207 -45.01 -30.38 -18.19
CA GLN A 207 -45.66 -30.88 -19.41
C GLN A 207 -47.10 -31.35 -19.10
N ALA A 208 -48.09 -30.54 -19.47
CA ALA A 208 -49.43 -31.01 -19.78
C ALA A 208 -50.15 -29.97 -20.65
N ASN A 209 -50.22 -30.22 -21.96
CA ASN A 209 -51.43 -30.15 -22.79
C ASN A 209 -51.06 -30.09 -24.29
N LEU A 210 -51.02 -31.27 -24.89
CA LEU A 210 -51.28 -31.45 -26.32
C LEU A 210 -52.80 -31.30 -26.54
N ALA A 211 -53.22 -30.24 -27.25
CA ALA A 211 -54.30 -30.25 -28.24
C ALA A 211 -54.70 -28.82 -28.63
N GLY A 212 -54.74 -28.53 -29.93
CA GLY A 212 -55.42 -27.37 -30.49
C GLY A 212 -54.51 -26.45 -31.28
N GLY A 213 -54.32 -26.75 -32.56
CA GLY A 213 -53.64 -25.83 -33.49
C GLY A 213 -54.45 -24.56 -33.75
N VAL A 214 -53.81 -23.60 -34.42
CA VAL A 214 -54.23 -23.01 -35.71
C VAL A 214 -53.10 -22.10 -36.20
N PHE A 215 -52.81 -22.27 -37.49
CA PHE A 215 -51.87 -21.56 -38.34
C PHE A 215 -52.51 -20.24 -38.81
N TRP A 216 -51.79 -19.11 -38.81
CA TRP A 216 -52.06 -18.02 -39.77
C TRP A 216 -50.81 -17.18 -40.09
N GLU A 217 -50.63 -17.04 -41.39
CA GLU A 217 -49.64 -16.27 -42.14
C GLU A 217 -49.94 -14.76 -42.16
N ASN A 218 -48.85 -13.97 -42.30
CA ASN A 218 -48.74 -12.67 -42.97
C ASN A 218 -49.60 -11.47 -42.50
N MET A 219 -48.90 -10.37 -42.15
CA MET A 219 -49.05 -9.11 -42.90
C MET A 219 -47.90 -8.13 -42.64
N LYS A 220 -47.20 -7.79 -43.72
CA LYS A 220 -46.33 -6.61 -43.85
C LYS A 220 -47.20 -5.37 -44.04
N HIS A 221 -46.74 -4.24 -43.52
CA HIS A 221 -46.93 -2.92 -44.13
C HIS A 221 -45.60 -2.18 -44.11
#